data_AF-A0A929NXF2-F1
#
_entry.id   AF-A0A929NXF2-F1
#
_cell.length_a   1.000
_cell.length_b   1.000
_cell.length_c   1.000
_cell.angle_alpha   90.00
_cell.angle_beta   90.00
_cell.angle_gamma   90.00
#
_symmetry.space_group_name_H-M   'P 1'
#
loop_
_entity.id
_entity.type
_entity.pdbx_description
1 polymer ?
#
loop_
_entity_poly.entity_id
_entity_poly.type
_entity_poly.pdbx_seq_one_letter_code
_entity_poly.pdbx_strand_id
1 'polypeptide(L)'
;GYLLTAYHCVDEAPNDIFVETQFDGKFPALLDDSKSLRDRKYDIAVLKIEYKPNHYLPLGFVTDKHKTDELVSVGYPAGNIVDNQDIGIYFGNISKFRGSKIENNVAKGQGQSGGLVYHYETQRVVGLVTEGSKVMVNTGFATRFDHLFKKWRDLEAVNQAVADVWDRQLLKQPPEQHPKKTPTKTLSKLPPIEPCGGAMPLNSKFYVERQVDAEFQTAIKRRDSIVLLKGPRQVGKTSLLARGLQQAREAGVLVLLTDFQKLIDAQLQDLNSFFIAIGEMLADQVDSDVYPEDFKRWRPNRAPNLNFDLYFKSEILGKTDKPVLWAIDEADRLFFCNFSSEVFALFRTWHNERALNPSNPCSRLTLAIAYATETYLFIKDQNQSPFNVGTKLFLEDFSLKQVAMLNQRYGLPLKNNKEIKQFYQLVGGQPYLVRCGLNDLVNYNLALDEFIGKSTRDNGTYGEHLRRIVRLISDDEQLLPAMQNVLRGQSCPDYDSFYRLRSAGILRGDSKDKVSLRCKIYEHYLREHLF
;
A
#
# COMPACT_ATOMS: atom_id res chain seq x y z
N GLY A 1 -24.21 -30.39 -11.23
CA GLY A 1 -23.64 -29.08 -11.62
C GLY A 1 -22.14 -29.17 -11.78
N TYR A 2 -21.49 -28.02 -11.94
CA TYR A 2 -20.03 -27.92 -11.89
C TYR A 2 -19.62 -26.78 -10.96
N LEU A 3 -18.54 -26.96 -10.23
CA LEU A 3 -17.91 -25.95 -9.39
C LEU A 3 -16.48 -25.71 -9.87
N LEU A 4 -16.03 -24.46 -9.82
CA LEU A 4 -14.67 -24.07 -10.16
C LEU A 4 -13.92 -23.69 -8.89
N THR A 5 -12.70 -24.20 -8.74
CA THR A 5 -11.76 -23.82 -7.67
C THR A 5 -10.33 -23.79 -8.23
N ALA A 6 -9.34 -23.40 -7.43
CA ALA A 6 -7.94 -23.50 -7.83
C ALA A 6 -7.50 -24.96 -7.77
N TYR A 7 -6.71 -25.40 -8.77
CA TYR A 7 -6.35 -26.82 -8.86
C TYR A 7 -5.47 -27.27 -7.69
N HIS A 8 -4.51 -26.43 -7.29
CA HIS A 8 -3.66 -26.68 -6.11
C HIS A 8 -4.40 -26.76 -4.77
N CYS A 9 -5.69 -26.41 -4.72
CA CYS A 9 -6.48 -26.56 -3.48
C CYS A 9 -7.08 -27.97 -3.32
N VAL A 10 -7.07 -28.78 -4.37
CA VAL A 10 -7.75 -30.10 -4.40
C VAL A 10 -6.87 -31.23 -4.94
N ASP A 11 -5.62 -30.94 -5.31
CA ASP A 11 -4.71 -31.89 -5.94
C ASP A 11 -4.21 -32.99 -4.98
N GLU A 12 -4.15 -32.70 -3.69
CA GLU A 12 -3.74 -33.66 -2.65
C GLU A 12 -4.80 -34.74 -2.35
N ALA A 13 -6.08 -34.51 -2.69
CA ALA A 13 -7.19 -35.43 -2.36
C ALA A 13 -8.29 -35.49 -3.45
N PRO A 14 -7.98 -35.86 -4.70
CA PRO A 14 -8.90 -35.74 -5.84
C PRO A 14 -10.15 -36.63 -5.76
N ASN A 15 -10.11 -37.68 -4.94
CA ASN A 15 -11.20 -38.66 -4.79
C ASN A 15 -12.03 -38.47 -3.52
N ASP A 16 -11.69 -37.49 -2.66
CA ASP A 16 -12.31 -37.29 -1.35
C ASP A 16 -12.71 -35.82 -1.14
N ILE A 17 -13.34 -35.23 -2.16
CA ILE A 17 -13.73 -33.82 -2.15
C ILE A 17 -15.19 -33.71 -1.71
N PHE A 18 -15.43 -32.93 -0.66
CA PHE A 18 -16.77 -32.54 -0.24
C PHE A 18 -16.94 -31.03 -0.36
N VAL A 19 -18.11 -30.61 -0.84
CA VAL A 19 -18.52 -29.21 -0.90
C VAL A 19 -19.53 -28.98 0.21
N GLU A 20 -19.24 -28.01 1.06
CA GLU A 20 -20.16 -27.54 2.09
C GLU A 20 -20.67 -26.15 1.72
N THR A 21 -21.97 -25.94 1.85
CA THR A 21 -22.62 -24.67 1.56
C THR A 21 -23.39 -24.19 2.79
N GLN A 22 -23.42 -22.87 2.99
CA GLN A 22 -24.16 -22.25 4.10
C GLN A 22 -25.69 -22.46 4.03
N PHE A 23 -26.20 -22.85 2.85
CA PHE A 23 -27.64 -22.96 2.60
C PHE A 23 -28.12 -24.40 2.55
N ASP A 24 -27.32 -25.30 2.00
CA ASP A 24 -27.78 -26.61 1.54
C ASP A 24 -26.93 -27.78 2.09
N GLY A 25 -26.03 -27.50 3.05
CA GLY A 25 -25.23 -28.53 3.74
C GLY A 25 -24.06 -29.06 2.92
N LYS A 26 -23.62 -30.30 3.23
CA LYS A 26 -22.40 -30.94 2.71
C LYS A 26 -22.73 -32.07 1.71
N PHE A 27 -22.10 -32.07 0.53
CA PHE A 27 -22.29 -33.07 -0.53
C PHE A 27 -20.98 -33.42 -1.26
N PRO A 28 -20.88 -34.61 -1.89
CA PRO A 28 -19.65 -35.01 -2.58
C PRO A 28 -19.44 -34.28 -3.91
N ALA A 29 -18.17 -34.13 -4.28
CA ALA A 29 -17.74 -33.60 -5.55
C ALA A 29 -16.62 -34.47 -6.14
N LEU A 30 -16.57 -34.59 -7.46
CA LEU A 30 -15.56 -35.37 -8.17
C LEU A 30 -14.76 -34.45 -9.08
N LEU A 31 -13.43 -34.49 -8.98
CA LEU A 31 -12.56 -33.76 -9.88
C LEU A 31 -12.70 -34.29 -11.32
N ASP A 32 -13.05 -33.41 -12.25
CA ASP A 32 -13.11 -33.72 -13.68
C ASP A 32 -11.81 -33.26 -14.36
N ASP A 33 -10.84 -34.16 -14.39
CA ASP A 33 -9.51 -33.91 -14.96
C ASP A 33 -9.53 -33.56 -16.45
N SER A 34 -10.50 -34.12 -17.17
CA SER A 34 -10.64 -33.86 -18.61
C SER A 34 -10.99 -32.40 -18.90
N LYS A 35 -11.65 -31.72 -17.96
CA LYS A 35 -12.08 -30.31 -18.06
C LYS A 35 -11.17 -29.35 -17.29
N SER A 36 -10.44 -29.83 -16.28
CA SER A 36 -9.56 -29.02 -15.42
C SER A 36 -8.28 -28.54 -16.12
N LEU A 37 -7.74 -27.37 -15.76
CA LEU A 37 -6.48 -26.82 -16.26
C LEU A 37 -5.38 -26.94 -15.19
N ARG A 38 -4.56 -28.00 -15.28
CA ARG A 38 -3.48 -28.31 -14.31
C ARG A 38 -2.21 -27.46 -14.45
N ASP A 39 -2.03 -26.80 -15.58
CA ASP A 39 -0.85 -25.96 -15.81
C ASP A 39 -0.80 -24.84 -14.77
N ARG A 40 0.35 -24.66 -14.11
CA ARG A 40 0.60 -23.61 -13.10
C ARG A 40 0.28 -22.20 -13.62
N LYS A 41 0.25 -22.01 -14.94
CA LYS A 41 -0.17 -20.77 -15.59
C LYS A 41 -1.66 -20.46 -15.45
N TYR A 42 -2.52 -21.47 -15.36
CA TYR A 42 -3.98 -21.33 -15.32
C TYR A 42 -4.59 -21.81 -14.00
N ASP A 43 -4.21 -23.00 -13.53
CA ASP A 43 -4.54 -23.50 -12.18
C ASP A 43 -6.05 -23.49 -11.85
N ILE A 44 -6.87 -24.15 -12.68
CA ILE A 44 -8.32 -24.25 -12.50
C ILE A 44 -8.74 -25.72 -12.37
N ALA A 45 -9.37 -26.08 -11.26
CA ALA A 45 -10.06 -27.35 -11.08
C ALA A 45 -11.55 -27.21 -11.41
N VAL A 46 -12.07 -28.18 -12.16
CA VAL A 46 -13.50 -28.35 -12.45
C VAL A 46 -13.99 -29.54 -11.64
N LEU A 47 -14.89 -29.29 -10.69
CA LEU A 47 -15.50 -30.32 -9.87
C LEU A 47 -16.90 -30.62 -10.38
N LYS A 48 -17.16 -31.86 -10.76
CA LYS A 48 -18.50 -32.36 -11.05
C LYS A 48 -19.22 -32.63 -9.73
N ILE A 49 -20.40 -32.04 -9.57
CA ILE A 49 -21.24 -32.21 -8.38
C ILE A 49 -22.56 -32.86 -8.77
N GLU A 50 -23.03 -33.82 -7.98
CA GLU A 50 -24.37 -34.41 -8.10
C GLU A 50 -25.40 -33.61 -7.28
N TYR A 51 -25.28 -32.29 -7.40
CA TYR A 51 -26.11 -31.32 -6.71
C TYR A 51 -26.53 -30.22 -7.70
N LYS A 52 -27.74 -29.69 -7.50
CA LYS A 52 -28.33 -28.62 -8.31
C LYS A 52 -28.45 -27.36 -7.45
N PRO A 53 -27.49 -26.42 -7.54
CA PRO A 53 -27.51 -25.24 -6.70
C PRO A 53 -28.66 -24.31 -7.06
N ASN A 54 -29.28 -23.72 -6.04
CA ASN A 54 -30.30 -22.68 -6.19
C ASN A 54 -29.71 -21.32 -6.57
N HIS A 55 -28.39 -21.16 -6.38
CA HIS A 55 -27.64 -19.93 -6.67
C HIS A 55 -26.44 -20.25 -7.55
N TYR A 56 -26.31 -19.54 -8.67
CA TYR A 56 -25.21 -19.69 -9.60
C TYR A 56 -24.94 -18.37 -10.30
N LEU A 57 -23.67 -18.14 -10.64
CA LEU A 57 -23.22 -16.93 -11.32
C LEU A 57 -22.65 -17.31 -12.69
N PRO A 58 -23.00 -16.56 -13.75
CA PRO A 58 -22.44 -16.76 -15.07
C PRO A 58 -20.98 -16.28 -15.13
N LEU A 59 -20.17 -17.05 -15.86
CA LEU A 59 -18.81 -16.67 -16.22
C LEU A 59 -18.85 -15.64 -17.36
N GLY A 60 -17.82 -14.80 -17.43
CA GLY A 60 -17.69 -13.77 -18.45
C GLY A 60 -16.23 -13.45 -18.77
N PHE A 61 -16.06 -12.53 -19.72
CA PHE A 61 -14.76 -12.10 -20.20
C PHE A 61 -14.54 -10.63 -19.91
N VAL A 62 -13.27 -10.30 -19.65
CA VAL A 62 -12.80 -8.92 -19.57
C VAL A 62 -11.63 -8.72 -20.53
N THR A 63 -11.52 -7.49 -21.03
CA THR A 63 -10.48 -7.07 -21.97
C THR A 63 -9.81 -5.81 -21.45
N ASP A 64 -8.76 -5.33 -22.13
CA ASP A 64 -8.09 -4.07 -21.77
C ASP A 64 -9.04 -2.86 -21.69
N LYS A 65 -10.22 -2.92 -22.30
CA LYS A 65 -11.27 -1.88 -22.21
C LYS A 65 -11.90 -1.77 -20.82
N HIS A 66 -11.82 -2.82 -20.01
CA HIS A 66 -12.39 -2.91 -18.66
C HIS A 66 -11.34 -2.63 -17.58
N LYS A 67 -10.19 -2.03 -17.93
CA LYS A 67 -9.21 -1.60 -16.93
C LYS A 67 -9.88 -0.59 -16.00
N THR A 68 -9.54 -0.64 -14.72
CA THR A 68 -10.10 0.22 -13.65
C THR A 68 -11.55 -0.07 -13.25
N ASP A 69 -12.26 -0.96 -13.95
CA ASP A 69 -13.62 -1.36 -13.59
C ASP A 69 -13.65 -2.11 -12.25
N GLU A 70 -14.80 -2.02 -11.57
CA GLU A 70 -14.99 -2.55 -10.23
C GLU A 70 -15.05 -4.08 -10.20
N LEU A 71 -14.27 -4.63 -9.27
CA LEU A 71 -14.21 -6.05 -8.95
C LEU A 71 -14.65 -6.31 -7.51
N VAL A 72 -15.24 -7.47 -7.31
CA VAL A 72 -15.55 -8.05 -6.00
C VAL A 72 -14.96 -9.45 -5.91
N SER A 73 -14.27 -9.77 -4.82
CA SER A 73 -13.83 -11.12 -4.51
C SER A 73 -14.34 -11.54 -3.14
N VAL A 74 -14.51 -12.84 -2.95
CA VAL A 74 -14.98 -13.44 -1.69
C VAL A 74 -13.96 -14.50 -1.26
N GLY A 75 -13.56 -14.52 0.02
CA GLY A 75 -12.58 -15.51 0.52
C GLY A 75 -11.95 -15.16 1.88
N TYR A 76 -10.96 -15.96 2.31
CA TYR A 76 -10.26 -15.76 3.58
C TYR A 76 -8.85 -15.16 3.35
N PRO A 77 -8.44 -14.06 4.01
CA PRO A 77 -7.06 -13.62 3.98
C PRO A 77 -6.29 -14.39 5.06
N ALA A 78 -5.35 -15.25 4.66
CA ALA A 78 -4.60 -16.08 5.58
C ALA A 78 -3.71 -15.23 6.49
N GLY A 79 -3.78 -15.59 7.77
CA GLY A 79 -3.21 -14.93 8.92
C GLY A 79 -4.04 -15.20 10.19
N ASN A 80 -5.35 -15.46 10.06
CA ASN A 80 -6.25 -15.73 11.19
C ASN A 80 -7.29 -16.82 10.82
N ILE A 81 -6.91 -18.09 10.80
CA ILE A 81 -7.91 -19.15 11.03
C ILE A 81 -7.87 -19.43 12.52
N VAL A 82 -8.73 -18.73 13.26
CA VAL A 82 -9.26 -19.22 14.53
C VAL A 82 -10.64 -19.74 14.20
N ASP A 83 -11.02 -20.90 14.72
CA ASP A 83 -12.35 -21.50 14.51
C ASP A 83 -13.47 -20.45 14.67
N ASN A 84 -14.43 -20.44 13.74
CA ASN A 84 -15.61 -19.54 13.65
C ASN A 84 -15.40 -18.07 13.15
N GLN A 85 -14.76 -17.82 12.00
CA GLN A 85 -14.92 -16.53 11.28
C GLN A 85 -15.63 -16.65 9.93
N ASP A 86 -16.50 -15.67 9.64
CA ASP A 86 -17.27 -15.52 8.42
C ASP A 86 -16.40 -15.16 7.19
N ILE A 87 -16.86 -15.54 6.01
CA ILE A 87 -16.20 -15.26 4.72
C ILE A 87 -16.19 -13.74 4.44
N GLY A 88 -15.01 -13.17 4.13
CA GLY A 88 -14.85 -11.75 3.81
C GLY A 88 -15.22 -11.40 2.36
N ILE A 89 -15.64 -10.15 2.13
CA ILE A 89 -15.92 -9.56 0.80
C ILE A 89 -14.92 -8.43 0.52
N TYR A 90 -14.26 -8.48 -0.64
CA TYR A 90 -13.17 -7.58 -1.02
C TYR A 90 -13.51 -6.82 -2.29
N PHE A 91 -13.51 -5.49 -2.20
CA PHE A 91 -13.77 -4.60 -3.32
C PHE A 91 -12.46 -4.05 -3.87
N GLY A 92 -12.43 -3.81 -5.18
CA GLY A 92 -11.23 -3.39 -5.87
C GLY A 92 -11.46 -3.18 -7.36
N ASN A 93 -10.39 -3.23 -8.15
CA ASN A 93 -10.43 -3.00 -9.57
C ASN A 93 -9.37 -3.80 -10.33
N ILE A 94 -9.50 -3.81 -11.65
CA ILE A 94 -8.50 -4.36 -12.56
C ILE A 94 -7.36 -3.36 -12.72
N SER A 95 -6.19 -3.69 -12.17
CA SER A 95 -4.97 -2.89 -12.31
C SER A 95 -4.35 -3.07 -13.70
N LYS A 96 -4.25 -4.32 -14.17
CA LYS A 96 -3.60 -4.66 -15.45
C LYS A 96 -3.99 -6.07 -15.90
N PHE A 97 -3.80 -6.35 -17.19
CA PHE A 97 -3.84 -7.70 -17.74
C PHE A 97 -2.43 -8.21 -18.02
N ARG A 98 -2.13 -9.45 -17.62
CA ARG A 98 -0.87 -10.15 -17.90
C ARG A 98 -1.16 -11.50 -18.55
N GLY A 99 -1.34 -11.48 -19.87
CA GLY A 99 -1.72 -12.68 -20.62
C GLY A 99 -3.04 -13.27 -20.12
N SER A 100 -3.00 -14.47 -19.56
CA SER A 100 -4.16 -15.17 -18.98
C SER A 100 -4.53 -14.72 -17.57
N LYS A 101 -3.79 -13.79 -16.95
CA LYS A 101 -4.04 -13.32 -15.58
C LYS A 101 -4.57 -11.89 -15.55
N ILE A 102 -5.46 -11.64 -14.60
CA ILE A 102 -5.96 -10.33 -14.17
C ILE A 102 -5.15 -9.93 -12.95
N GLU A 103 -4.36 -8.88 -13.08
CA GLU A 103 -3.69 -8.22 -11.96
C GLU A 103 -4.71 -7.29 -11.29
N ASN A 104 -5.01 -7.52 -10.02
CA ASN A 104 -6.09 -6.87 -9.30
C ASN A 104 -5.71 -6.61 -7.84
N ASN A 105 -6.46 -5.75 -7.16
CA ASN A 105 -6.28 -5.46 -5.74
C ASN A 105 -7.41 -6.06 -4.87
N VAL A 106 -8.22 -6.98 -5.40
CA VAL A 106 -9.26 -7.72 -4.63
C VAL A 106 -8.69 -8.99 -3.98
N ALA A 107 -7.66 -9.59 -4.57
CA ALA A 107 -6.91 -10.70 -3.98
C ALA A 107 -5.89 -10.16 -2.95
N LYS A 108 -6.26 -10.19 -1.66
CA LYS A 108 -5.58 -9.53 -0.53
C LYS A 108 -4.55 -10.38 0.22
N GLY A 109 -4.41 -11.68 -0.04
CA GLY A 109 -3.41 -12.50 0.66
C GLY A 109 -3.53 -14.01 0.39
N GLN A 110 -2.69 -14.79 1.07
CA GLN A 110 -2.77 -16.26 1.06
C GLN A 110 -4.17 -16.73 1.52
N GLY A 111 -4.64 -17.94 1.18
CA GLY A 111 -5.97 -18.43 1.61
C GLY A 111 -7.19 -17.96 0.78
N GLN A 112 -7.00 -17.04 -0.17
CA GLN A 112 -8.05 -16.66 -1.14
C GLN A 112 -7.97 -17.44 -2.45
N SER A 113 -7.00 -18.34 -2.59
CA SER A 113 -6.90 -19.24 -3.74
C SER A 113 -8.21 -20.00 -3.95
N GLY A 114 -8.69 -20.06 -5.18
CA GLY A 114 -10.01 -20.63 -5.49
C GLY A 114 -11.18 -19.65 -5.38
N GLY A 115 -10.97 -18.46 -4.82
CA GLY A 115 -11.97 -17.41 -4.72
C GLY A 115 -12.42 -16.88 -6.08
N LEU A 116 -13.70 -16.52 -6.20
CA LEU A 116 -14.27 -15.97 -7.42
C LEU A 116 -14.04 -14.46 -7.52
N VAL A 117 -13.71 -13.98 -8.72
CA VAL A 117 -13.65 -12.55 -9.03
C VAL A 117 -14.85 -12.16 -9.88
N TYR A 118 -15.78 -11.43 -9.27
CA TYR A 118 -16.96 -10.87 -9.91
C TYR A 118 -16.68 -9.47 -10.44
N HIS A 119 -17.16 -9.16 -11.64
CA HIS A 119 -17.01 -7.87 -12.29
C HIS A 119 -18.37 -7.19 -12.38
N TYR A 120 -18.47 -5.99 -11.78
CA TYR A 120 -19.74 -5.32 -11.54
C TYR A 120 -20.45 -4.90 -12.83
N GLU A 121 -19.72 -4.31 -13.76
CA GLU A 121 -20.27 -3.75 -15.01
C GLU A 121 -20.75 -4.84 -15.97
N THR A 122 -20.00 -5.94 -16.07
CA THR A 122 -20.44 -7.08 -16.92
C THR A 122 -21.46 -7.95 -16.20
N GLN A 123 -21.58 -7.82 -14.88
CA GLN A 123 -22.40 -8.68 -14.03
C GLN A 123 -22.07 -10.18 -14.21
N ARG A 124 -20.77 -10.48 -14.33
CA ARG A 124 -20.23 -11.83 -14.58
C ARG A 124 -19.06 -12.12 -13.65
N VAL A 125 -18.79 -13.39 -13.41
CA VAL A 125 -17.53 -13.85 -12.81
C VAL A 125 -16.47 -13.94 -13.90
N VAL A 126 -15.36 -13.22 -13.74
CA VAL A 126 -14.38 -13.00 -14.81
C VAL A 126 -13.04 -13.67 -14.57
N GLY A 127 -12.83 -14.19 -13.35
CA GLY A 127 -11.66 -14.98 -13.05
C GLY A 127 -11.74 -15.68 -11.71
N LEU A 128 -10.71 -16.48 -11.46
CA LEU A 128 -10.53 -17.24 -10.23
C LEU A 128 -9.18 -16.87 -9.61
N VAL A 129 -9.16 -16.50 -8.33
CA VAL A 129 -7.94 -16.09 -7.62
C VAL A 129 -6.98 -17.28 -7.57
N THR A 130 -5.79 -17.10 -8.13
CA THR A 130 -4.73 -18.13 -8.13
C THR A 130 -3.57 -17.76 -7.23
N GLU A 131 -3.30 -16.45 -7.08
CA GLU A 131 -2.23 -15.95 -6.22
C GLU A 131 -2.71 -14.73 -5.45
N GLY A 132 -2.58 -14.78 -4.13
CA GLY A 132 -2.86 -13.66 -3.24
C GLY A 132 -1.85 -12.51 -3.38
N SER A 133 -2.18 -11.38 -2.75
CA SER A 133 -1.29 -10.22 -2.63
C SER A 133 0.09 -10.64 -2.10
N LYS A 134 1.17 -10.24 -2.78
CA LYS A 134 2.51 -10.35 -2.19
C LYS A 134 2.63 -9.33 -1.06
N VAL A 135 3.27 -9.71 0.05
CA VAL A 135 3.62 -8.77 1.11
C VAL A 135 4.40 -7.62 0.46
N MET A 136 3.89 -6.38 0.58
CA MET A 136 4.39 -5.13 -0.04
C MET A 136 3.85 -4.72 -1.42
N VAL A 137 3.07 -5.56 -2.12
CA VAL A 137 2.37 -5.15 -3.35
C VAL A 137 0.90 -5.49 -3.14
N ASN A 138 0.02 -4.48 -2.98
CA ASN A 138 -1.45 -4.64 -2.83
C ASN A 138 -2.09 -5.18 -4.13
N THR A 139 -1.59 -6.29 -4.63
CA THR A 139 -1.81 -6.79 -5.96
C THR A 139 -1.72 -8.30 -5.96
N GLY A 140 -2.84 -8.95 -6.25
CA GLY A 140 -2.93 -10.39 -6.49
C GLY A 140 -3.34 -10.68 -7.93
N PHE A 141 -3.43 -11.97 -8.24
CA PHE A 141 -3.72 -12.46 -9.58
C PHE A 141 -4.93 -13.38 -9.58
N ALA A 142 -5.79 -13.17 -10.58
CA ALA A 142 -6.87 -14.08 -10.91
C ALA A 142 -6.69 -14.61 -12.34
N THR A 143 -6.83 -15.91 -12.55
CA THR A 143 -6.81 -16.51 -13.88
C THR A 143 -8.13 -16.25 -14.59
N ARG A 144 -8.03 -15.83 -15.86
CA ARG A 144 -9.17 -15.63 -16.77
C ARG A 144 -9.65 -16.96 -17.34
N PHE A 145 -10.93 -17.03 -17.69
CA PHE A 145 -11.55 -18.26 -18.19
C PHE A 145 -11.33 -18.54 -19.68
N ASP A 146 -10.63 -17.69 -20.44
CA ASP A 146 -10.41 -17.86 -21.89
C ASP A 146 -9.92 -19.26 -22.28
N HIS A 147 -8.98 -19.80 -21.51
CA HIS A 147 -8.44 -21.14 -21.76
C HIS A 147 -9.36 -22.27 -21.28
N LEU A 148 -10.21 -21.99 -20.29
CA LEU A 148 -11.20 -22.95 -19.80
C LEU A 148 -12.26 -23.20 -20.88
N PHE A 149 -12.79 -22.14 -21.50
CA PHE A 149 -13.73 -22.26 -22.63
C PHE A 149 -13.11 -22.99 -23.84
N LYS A 150 -11.79 -22.82 -24.08
CA LYS A 150 -11.09 -23.56 -25.14
C LYS A 150 -10.96 -25.05 -24.83
N LYS A 151 -10.66 -25.41 -23.58
CA LYS A 151 -10.49 -26.81 -23.16
C LYS A 151 -11.82 -27.53 -23.02
N TRP A 152 -12.80 -26.88 -22.39
CA TRP A 152 -14.15 -27.39 -22.20
C TRP A 152 -15.11 -26.70 -23.17
N ARG A 153 -15.18 -27.23 -24.39
CA ARG A 153 -15.95 -26.61 -25.49
C ARG A 153 -17.44 -26.49 -25.19
N ASP A 154 -18.01 -27.43 -24.44
CA ASP A 154 -19.44 -27.40 -24.07
C ASP A 154 -19.76 -26.37 -22.96
N LEU A 155 -18.74 -25.78 -22.32
CA LEU A 155 -18.94 -24.82 -21.24
C LEU A 155 -19.71 -23.58 -21.70
N GLU A 156 -19.53 -23.16 -22.95
CA GLU A 156 -20.23 -21.99 -23.49
C GLU A 156 -21.75 -22.16 -23.44
N ALA A 157 -22.26 -23.31 -23.87
CA ALA A 157 -23.70 -23.60 -23.83
C ALA A 157 -24.22 -23.68 -22.39
N VAL A 158 -23.47 -24.30 -21.48
CA VAL A 158 -23.81 -24.37 -20.05
C VAL A 158 -23.83 -22.96 -19.44
N ASN A 159 -22.82 -22.15 -19.74
CA ASN A 159 -22.67 -20.80 -19.22
C ASN A 159 -23.75 -19.85 -19.74
N GLN A 160 -24.17 -19.98 -20.99
CA GLN A 160 -25.24 -19.18 -21.56
C GLN A 160 -26.58 -19.44 -20.87
N ALA A 161 -26.90 -20.71 -20.59
CA ALA A 161 -28.11 -21.05 -19.85
C ALA A 161 -28.13 -20.45 -18.43
N VAL A 162 -26.96 -20.41 -17.77
CA VAL A 162 -26.76 -19.76 -16.46
C VAL A 162 -26.92 -18.24 -16.59
N ALA A 163 -26.35 -17.63 -17.62
CA ALA A 163 -26.45 -16.19 -17.89
C ALA A 163 -27.90 -15.75 -18.13
N ASP A 164 -28.66 -16.49 -18.93
CA ASP A 164 -30.07 -16.16 -19.22
C ASP A 164 -30.96 -16.20 -17.97
N VAL A 165 -30.68 -17.10 -17.03
CA VAL A 165 -31.41 -17.11 -15.75
C VAL A 165 -30.97 -15.96 -14.86
N TRP A 166 -29.67 -15.68 -14.79
CA TRP A 166 -29.12 -14.58 -14.00
C TRP A 166 -29.64 -13.21 -14.48
N ASP A 167 -29.63 -12.96 -15.78
CA ASP A 167 -30.13 -11.71 -16.36
C ASP A 167 -31.63 -11.53 -16.10
N ARG A 168 -32.42 -12.61 -16.13
CA ARG A 168 -33.84 -12.57 -15.73
C ARG A 168 -34.02 -12.29 -14.23
N GLN A 169 -33.12 -12.73 -13.37
CA GLN A 169 -33.17 -12.42 -11.94
C GLN A 169 -32.86 -10.94 -11.70
N LEU A 170 -31.85 -10.39 -12.37
CA LEU A 170 -31.50 -8.97 -12.31
C LEU A 170 -32.64 -8.07 -12.80
N LEU A 171 -33.38 -8.49 -13.83
CA LEU A 171 -34.55 -7.75 -14.33
C LEU A 171 -35.77 -7.82 -13.40
N LYS A 172 -35.89 -8.85 -12.56
CA LYS A 172 -37.02 -9.06 -11.64
C LYS A 172 -36.86 -8.38 -10.28
N GLN A 173 -35.64 -7.99 -9.91
CA GLN A 173 -35.43 -7.17 -8.73
C GLN A 173 -36.02 -5.77 -9.01
N PRO A 174 -36.90 -5.21 -8.15
CA PRO A 174 -37.20 -3.80 -8.23
C PRO A 174 -35.87 -3.04 -8.16
N PRO A 175 -35.70 -1.90 -8.83
CA PRO A 175 -34.46 -1.16 -8.75
C PRO A 175 -34.23 -0.82 -7.28
N GLU A 176 -33.37 -1.58 -6.59
CA GLU A 176 -32.85 -1.17 -5.32
C GLU A 176 -32.20 0.19 -5.56
N GLN A 177 -32.55 1.13 -4.71
CA GLN A 177 -32.05 2.49 -4.74
C GLN A 177 -30.56 2.46 -4.42
N HIS A 178 -29.73 2.09 -5.38
CA HIS A 178 -28.45 2.74 -5.52
C HIS A 178 -28.74 4.23 -5.70
N PRO A 179 -28.01 5.13 -5.03
CA PRO A 179 -28.29 6.56 -5.07
C PRO A 179 -28.06 7.10 -6.48
N LYS A 180 -29.11 7.03 -7.32
CA LYS A 180 -29.22 7.79 -8.55
C LYS A 180 -29.33 9.26 -8.15
N LYS A 181 -28.32 10.02 -8.55
CA LYS A 181 -28.30 11.48 -8.53
C LYS A 181 -29.53 12.01 -9.31
N THR A 182 -30.57 12.44 -8.62
CA THR A 182 -31.59 13.34 -9.18
C THR A 182 -31.07 14.79 -9.09
N PRO A 183 -31.34 15.65 -10.08
CA PRO A 183 -30.59 16.88 -10.28
C PRO A 183 -31.08 17.98 -9.34
N THR A 184 -30.39 18.14 -8.22
CA THR A 184 -30.59 19.25 -7.30
C THR A 184 -29.52 20.31 -7.59
N LYS A 185 -29.98 21.46 -8.10
CA LYS A 185 -29.31 22.78 -8.17
C LYS A 185 -27.78 22.75 -8.11
N THR A 186 -27.14 22.84 -9.29
CA THR A 186 -25.75 23.29 -9.54
C THR A 186 -24.88 23.50 -8.28
N LEU A 187 -24.56 22.40 -7.61
CA LEU A 187 -23.39 22.26 -6.75
C LEU A 187 -22.35 21.59 -7.63
N SER A 188 -21.22 22.25 -7.83
CA SER A 188 -20.08 21.73 -8.60
C SER A 188 -19.88 20.23 -8.33
N LYS A 189 -20.00 19.39 -9.37
CA LYS A 189 -19.81 17.93 -9.25
C LYS A 189 -18.50 17.68 -8.49
N LEU A 190 -18.60 17.04 -7.33
CA LEU A 190 -17.43 16.61 -6.56
C LEU A 190 -16.50 15.78 -7.45
N PRO A 191 -15.18 15.97 -7.37
CA PRO A 191 -14.24 15.11 -8.08
C PRO A 191 -14.40 13.66 -7.61
N PRO A 192 -14.13 12.65 -8.47
CA PRO A 192 -14.17 11.24 -8.08
C PRO A 192 -13.32 10.99 -6.83
N ILE A 193 -13.89 10.32 -5.83
CA ILE A 193 -13.21 10.07 -4.56
C ILE A 193 -12.10 9.04 -4.80
N GLU A 194 -10.88 9.42 -4.46
CA GLU A 194 -9.69 8.57 -4.60
C GLU A 194 -9.57 7.61 -3.41
N PRO A 195 -9.09 6.37 -3.63
CA PRO A 195 -8.83 5.43 -2.54
C PRO A 195 -7.79 5.99 -1.56
N CYS A 196 -7.89 5.55 -0.31
CA CYS A 196 -6.95 5.91 0.73
C CYS A 196 -5.72 5.01 0.73
N GLY A 197 -4.58 5.57 1.14
CA GLY A 197 -3.30 4.89 1.17
C GLY A 197 -2.40 5.20 -0.02
N GLY A 198 -1.11 4.95 0.14
CA GLY A 198 -0.08 5.24 -0.87
C GLY A 198 0.14 6.73 -1.15
N ALA A 199 0.94 6.99 -2.17
CA ALA A 199 1.22 8.33 -2.67
C ALA A 199 0.01 8.88 -3.44
N MET A 200 -0.36 10.13 -3.18
CA MET A 200 -1.46 10.78 -3.89
C MET A 200 -1.04 11.18 -5.31
N PRO A 201 -1.90 10.96 -6.32
CA PRO A 201 -1.68 11.46 -7.68
C PRO A 201 -1.34 12.96 -7.68
N LEU A 202 -0.48 13.38 -8.61
CA LEU A 202 0.02 14.76 -8.69
C LEU A 202 -1.12 15.77 -8.87
N ASN A 203 -2.13 15.40 -9.66
CA ASN A 203 -3.32 16.21 -9.96
C ASN A 203 -4.46 16.04 -8.95
N SER A 204 -4.25 15.30 -7.85
CA SER A 204 -5.30 15.02 -6.87
C SER A 204 -5.88 16.31 -6.29
N LYS A 205 -7.21 16.42 -6.36
CA LYS A 205 -7.94 17.55 -5.77
C LYS A 205 -8.04 17.46 -4.26
N PHE A 206 -7.69 16.31 -3.67
CA PHE A 206 -7.73 16.08 -2.22
C PHE A 206 -6.38 16.33 -1.54
N TYR A 207 -5.33 16.69 -2.29
CA TYR A 207 -4.04 17.04 -1.69
C TYR A 207 -4.07 18.41 -1.05
N VAL A 208 -3.84 18.49 0.26
CA VAL A 208 -3.70 19.75 0.98
C VAL A 208 -2.24 20.14 1.07
N GLU A 209 -1.89 21.21 0.37
CA GLU A 209 -0.56 21.83 0.47
C GLU A 209 -0.32 22.36 1.88
N ARG A 210 0.88 22.12 2.39
CA ARG A 210 1.38 22.57 3.69
C ARG A 210 2.56 23.51 3.47
N GLN A 211 2.95 24.23 4.52
CA GLN A 211 4.10 25.15 4.45
C GLN A 211 5.37 24.43 4.00
N VAL A 212 5.60 23.23 4.53
CA VAL A 212 6.74 22.37 4.20
C VAL A 212 6.81 21.96 2.72
N ASP A 213 5.71 22.02 1.98
CA ASP A 213 5.72 21.83 0.52
C ASP A 213 6.57 22.90 -0.18
N ALA A 214 6.35 24.17 0.18
CA ALA A 214 7.09 25.29 -0.37
C ALA A 214 8.55 25.29 0.10
N GLU A 215 8.81 24.90 1.35
CA GLU A 215 10.15 24.75 1.91
C GLU A 215 10.93 23.65 1.18
N PHE A 216 10.28 22.51 0.88
CA PHE A 216 10.88 21.43 0.10
C PHE A 216 11.27 21.89 -1.31
N GLN A 217 10.34 22.55 -2.01
CA GLN A 217 10.63 23.12 -3.33
C GLN A 217 11.78 24.12 -3.30
N THR A 218 11.82 24.97 -2.27
CA THR A 218 12.88 25.96 -2.10
C THR A 218 14.23 25.27 -1.87
N ALA A 219 14.29 24.22 -1.06
CA ALA A 219 15.50 23.45 -0.81
C ALA A 219 16.04 22.78 -2.08
N ILE A 220 15.15 22.19 -2.90
CA ILE A 220 15.53 21.61 -4.19
C ILE A 220 16.02 22.68 -5.16
N LYS A 221 15.37 23.85 -5.23
CA LYS A 221 15.79 24.97 -6.09
C LYS A 221 17.15 25.54 -5.71
N ARG A 222 17.44 25.67 -4.40
CA ARG A 222 18.77 26.03 -3.89
C ARG A 222 19.81 24.93 -4.11
N ARG A 223 19.38 23.74 -4.53
CA ARG A 223 20.18 22.53 -4.66
C ARG A 223 20.84 22.20 -3.33
N ASP A 224 20.12 22.26 -2.22
CA ASP A 224 20.70 21.87 -0.92
C ASP A 224 21.28 20.44 -1.04
N SER A 225 22.43 20.16 -0.44
CA SER A 225 23.12 18.87 -0.66
C SER A 225 22.33 17.68 -0.11
N ILE A 226 21.74 17.84 1.07
CA ILE A 226 20.87 16.85 1.70
C ILE A 226 19.61 17.58 2.16
N VAL A 227 18.46 17.02 1.82
CA VAL A 227 17.14 17.46 2.24
C VAL A 227 16.45 16.30 2.94
N LEU A 228 16.24 16.45 4.25
CA LEU A 228 15.70 15.44 5.14
C LEU A 228 14.21 15.68 5.30
N LEU A 229 13.38 14.80 4.76
CA LEU A 229 11.92 14.84 4.90
C LEU A 229 11.47 13.88 6.00
N LYS A 230 11.36 14.41 7.22
CA LYS A 230 11.02 13.65 8.42
C LYS A 230 9.54 13.72 8.72
N GLY A 231 8.92 12.61 9.08
CA GLY A 231 7.56 12.61 9.65
C GLY A 231 7.03 11.20 9.91
N PRO A 232 6.06 11.01 10.82
CA PRO A 232 5.51 9.68 11.12
C PRO A 232 5.00 8.94 9.88
N ARG A 233 4.74 7.64 10.00
CA ARG A 233 4.07 6.90 8.92
C ARG A 233 2.72 7.53 8.56
N GLN A 234 2.38 7.46 7.26
CA GLN A 234 1.11 7.91 6.68
C GLN A 234 0.78 9.42 6.80
N VAL A 235 1.78 10.28 6.99
CA VAL A 235 1.59 11.75 6.95
C VAL A 235 1.73 12.37 5.56
N GLY A 236 1.93 11.54 4.53
CA GLY A 236 2.03 12.00 3.13
C GLY A 236 3.45 12.41 2.70
N LYS A 237 4.50 11.81 3.29
CA LYS A 237 5.90 12.04 2.87
C LYS A 237 6.10 11.72 1.39
N THR A 238 5.72 10.51 0.96
CA THR A 238 5.79 10.09 -0.44
C THR A 238 4.98 11.00 -1.37
N SER A 239 3.82 11.48 -0.94
CA SER A 239 3.00 12.42 -1.72
C SER A 239 3.68 13.77 -1.94
N LEU A 240 4.41 14.27 -0.93
CA LEU A 240 5.23 15.48 -1.04
C LEU A 240 6.47 15.23 -1.91
N LEU A 241 7.15 14.11 -1.69
CA LEU A 241 8.31 13.68 -2.48
C LEU A 241 7.96 13.62 -3.98
N ALA A 242 6.88 12.92 -4.34
CA ALA A 242 6.41 12.81 -5.72
C ALA A 242 6.18 14.17 -6.40
N ARG A 243 5.60 15.14 -5.69
CA ARG A 243 5.36 16.50 -6.19
C ARG A 243 6.64 17.29 -6.39
N GLY A 244 7.55 17.27 -5.41
CA GLY A 244 8.83 17.95 -5.55
C GLY A 244 9.69 17.33 -6.66
N LEU A 245 9.66 16.01 -6.80
CA LEU A 245 10.31 15.31 -7.91
C LEU A 245 9.75 15.72 -9.26
N GLN A 246 8.42 15.82 -9.39
CA GLN A 246 7.81 16.28 -10.64
C GLN A 246 8.27 17.69 -11.01
N GLN A 247 8.26 18.61 -10.06
CA GLN A 247 8.71 19.99 -10.32
C GLN A 247 10.21 20.06 -10.64
N ALA A 248 11.03 19.20 -10.04
CA ALA A 248 12.44 19.10 -10.37
C ALA A 248 12.63 18.63 -11.82
N ARG A 249 11.85 17.65 -12.29
CA ARG A 249 11.87 17.22 -13.71
C ARG A 249 11.49 18.36 -14.64
N GLU A 250 10.43 19.10 -14.32
CA GLU A 250 9.98 20.28 -15.09
C GLU A 250 11.04 21.38 -15.13
N ALA A 251 11.86 21.50 -14.08
CA ALA A 251 13.00 22.42 -14.01
C ALA A 251 14.29 21.88 -14.68
N GLY A 252 14.24 20.74 -15.37
CA GLY A 252 15.37 20.15 -16.09
C GLY A 252 16.39 19.43 -15.21
N VAL A 253 16.04 19.10 -13.96
CA VAL A 253 16.86 18.28 -13.05
C VAL A 253 16.70 16.80 -13.41
N LEU A 254 17.81 16.05 -13.44
CA LEU A 254 17.75 14.60 -13.53
C LEU A 254 17.24 14.03 -12.20
N VAL A 255 16.10 13.35 -12.22
CA VAL A 255 15.46 12.83 -11.02
C VAL A 255 15.62 11.31 -10.95
N LEU A 256 16.21 10.85 -9.86
CA LEU A 256 16.32 9.44 -9.47
C LEU A 256 15.45 9.21 -8.24
N LEU A 257 14.73 8.11 -8.19
CA LEU A 257 13.90 7.71 -7.05
C LEU A 257 14.18 6.26 -6.69
N THR A 258 14.55 6.04 -5.44
CA THR A 258 14.65 4.70 -4.87
C THR A 258 13.68 4.58 -3.71
N ASP A 259 12.75 3.65 -3.82
CA ASP A 259 11.88 3.24 -2.72
C ASP A 259 12.46 1.97 -2.11
N PHE A 260 12.99 2.07 -0.88
CA PHE A 260 13.60 0.92 -0.24
C PHE A 260 12.60 -0.17 0.14
N GLN A 261 11.28 0.05 0.10
CA GLN A 261 10.30 -1.05 0.24
C GLN A 261 10.36 -2.04 -0.92
N LYS A 262 10.92 -1.67 -2.08
CA LYS A 262 11.07 -2.58 -3.22
C LYS A 262 12.15 -3.64 -3.02
N LEU A 263 13.09 -3.42 -2.10
CA LEU A 263 14.15 -4.37 -1.84
C LEU A 263 13.58 -5.65 -1.21
N ILE A 264 14.22 -6.79 -1.43
CA ILE A 264 13.89 -8.03 -0.73
C ILE A 264 14.95 -8.36 0.31
N ASP A 265 14.69 -9.32 1.19
CA ASP A 265 15.60 -9.65 2.29
C ASP A 265 17.00 -10.05 1.79
N ALA A 266 17.09 -10.74 0.64
CA ALA A 266 18.38 -11.09 0.02
C ALA A 266 19.23 -9.84 -0.33
N GLN A 267 18.60 -8.75 -0.76
CA GLN A 267 19.29 -7.49 -1.09
C GLN A 267 19.62 -6.65 0.16
N LEU A 268 19.00 -6.98 1.29
CA LEU A 268 19.20 -6.33 2.59
C LEU A 268 20.04 -7.16 3.55
N GLN A 269 20.62 -8.27 3.08
CA GLN A 269 21.41 -9.19 3.88
C GLN A 269 22.80 -8.61 4.18
N ASP A 270 23.44 -7.99 3.19
CA ASP A 270 24.79 -7.43 3.32
C ASP A 270 25.00 -6.18 2.43
N LEU A 271 26.07 -5.44 2.74
CA LEU A 271 26.38 -4.16 2.10
C LEU A 271 26.66 -4.28 0.59
N ASN A 272 27.25 -5.40 0.14
CA ASN A 272 27.58 -5.59 -1.26
C ASN A 272 26.32 -5.87 -2.07
N SER A 273 25.49 -6.82 -1.62
CA SER A 273 24.20 -7.13 -2.24
C SER A 273 23.29 -5.90 -2.30
N PHE A 274 23.30 -5.09 -1.24
CA PHE A 274 22.59 -3.81 -1.22
C PHE A 274 23.09 -2.86 -2.31
N PHE A 275 24.39 -2.58 -2.39
CA PHE A 275 24.89 -1.61 -3.35
C PHE A 275 24.80 -2.06 -4.81
N ILE A 276 24.88 -3.37 -5.08
CA ILE A 276 24.58 -3.91 -6.41
C ILE A 276 23.13 -3.60 -6.76
N ALA A 277 22.18 -3.97 -5.90
CA ALA A 277 20.76 -3.72 -6.14
C ALA A 277 20.45 -2.22 -6.33
N ILE A 278 21.02 -1.34 -5.50
CA ILE A 278 20.86 0.11 -5.67
C ILE A 278 21.46 0.58 -7.00
N GLY A 279 22.65 0.09 -7.36
CA GLY A 279 23.31 0.44 -8.61
C GLY A 279 22.48 0.06 -9.84
N GLU A 280 21.94 -1.16 -9.87
CA GLU A 280 21.04 -1.64 -10.92
C GLU A 280 19.78 -0.76 -11.04
N MET A 281 19.11 -0.48 -9.90
CA MET A 281 17.93 0.38 -9.87
C MET A 281 18.20 1.80 -10.37
N LEU A 282 19.42 2.32 -10.19
CA LEU A 282 19.81 3.64 -10.68
C LEU A 282 20.21 3.58 -12.16
N ALA A 283 20.88 2.52 -12.59
CA ALA A 283 21.22 2.26 -13.99
C ALA A 283 19.98 2.25 -14.88
N ASP A 284 18.95 1.52 -14.46
CA ASP A 284 17.66 1.43 -15.14
C ASP A 284 16.96 2.79 -15.28
N GLN A 285 17.13 3.68 -14.31
CA GLN A 285 16.49 5.01 -14.32
C GLN A 285 17.17 6.03 -15.22
N VAL A 286 18.43 5.76 -15.59
CA VAL A 286 19.21 6.62 -16.50
C VAL A 286 19.46 5.96 -17.85
N ASP A 287 18.81 4.82 -18.12
CA ASP A 287 19.01 4.00 -19.32
C ASP A 287 20.50 3.68 -19.57
N SER A 288 21.24 3.29 -18.51
CA SER A 288 22.68 2.96 -18.60
C SER A 288 22.90 1.54 -19.12
N ASP A 289 23.79 1.39 -20.11
CA ASP A 289 24.27 0.09 -20.59
C ASP A 289 25.31 -0.56 -19.65
N VAL A 290 25.75 0.15 -18.61
CA VAL A 290 26.76 -0.32 -17.66
C VAL A 290 26.12 -0.51 -16.29
N TYR A 291 25.90 -1.77 -15.92
CA TYR A 291 25.44 -2.18 -14.60
C TYR A 291 26.61 -2.38 -13.63
N PRO A 292 26.39 -2.44 -12.31
CA PRO A 292 27.46 -2.60 -11.32
C PRO A 292 28.40 -3.77 -11.59
N GLU A 293 27.87 -4.92 -12.02
CA GLU A 293 28.68 -6.12 -12.31
C GLU A 293 29.50 -5.98 -13.61
N ASP A 294 29.00 -5.23 -14.60
CA ASP A 294 29.68 -4.95 -15.87
C ASP A 294 30.70 -3.80 -15.76
N PHE A 295 30.67 -3.06 -14.66
CA PHE A 295 31.54 -1.92 -14.46
C PHE A 295 32.98 -2.37 -14.28
N LYS A 296 33.84 -2.09 -15.28
CA LYS A 296 35.26 -2.50 -15.31
C LYS A 296 36.08 -2.13 -14.07
N ARG A 297 35.67 -1.08 -13.33
CA ARG A 297 36.36 -0.65 -12.10
C ARG A 297 35.79 -1.30 -10.84
N TRP A 298 34.68 -2.03 -10.91
CA TRP A 298 34.14 -2.82 -9.80
C TRP A 298 35.09 -3.98 -9.50
N ARG A 299 35.52 -4.14 -8.25
CA ARG A 299 36.49 -5.18 -7.85
C ARG A 299 35.96 -5.97 -6.65
N PRO A 300 35.92 -7.32 -6.70
CA PRO A 300 35.41 -8.14 -5.59
C PRO A 300 36.11 -7.88 -4.25
N ASN A 301 37.42 -7.64 -4.27
CA ASN A 301 38.22 -7.45 -3.05
C ASN A 301 38.25 -5.98 -2.55
N ARG A 302 37.45 -5.09 -3.13
CA ARG A 302 37.34 -3.69 -2.67
C ARG A 302 36.15 -3.55 -1.73
N ALA A 303 36.27 -2.67 -0.74
CA ALA A 303 35.16 -2.27 0.11
C ALA A 303 33.92 -1.91 -0.74
N PRO A 304 32.73 -2.50 -0.46
CA PRO A 304 31.54 -2.30 -1.29
C PRO A 304 31.11 -0.84 -1.48
N ASN A 305 31.23 -0.02 -0.42
CA ASN A 305 30.95 1.41 -0.47
C ASN A 305 31.83 2.16 -1.50
N LEU A 306 33.10 1.79 -1.62
CA LEU A 306 34.01 2.41 -2.58
C LEU A 306 33.75 1.92 -4.02
N ASN A 307 33.34 0.65 -4.19
CA ASN A 307 32.88 0.17 -5.50
C ASN A 307 31.66 0.97 -5.97
N PHE A 308 30.66 1.12 -5.10
CA PHE A 308 29.46 1.88 -5.40
C PHE A 308 29.74 3.36 -5.61
N ASP A 309 30.59 3.98 -4.78
CA ASP A 309 31.00 5.38 -4.94
C ASP A 309 31.59 5.64 -6.34
N LEU A 310 32.53 4.81 -6.77
CA LEU A 310 33.16 4.93 -8.07
C LEU A 310 32.18 4.69 -9.23
N TYR A 311 31.31 3.69 -9.08
CA TYR A 311 30.25 3.41 -10.05
C TYR A 311 29.29 4.58 -10.18
N PHE A 312 28.74 5.05 -9.06
CA PHE A 312 27.77 6.15 -9.01
C PHE A 312 28.36 7.45 -9.57
N LYS A 313 29.60 7.79 -9.21
CA LYS A 313 30.28 8.98 -9.75
C LYS A 313 30.59 8.87 -11.25
N SER A 314 30.95 7.68 -11.75
CA SER A 314 31.35 7.48 -13.15
C SER A 314 30.16 7.32 -14.09
N GLU A 315 29.27 6.38 -13.77
CA GLU A 315 28.21 5.93 -14.67
C GLU A 315 26.89 6.65 -14.44
N ILE A 316 26.66 7.23 -13.25
CA ILE A 316 25.43 7.98 -12.97
C ILE A 316 25.67 9.48 -13.03
N LEU A 317 26.51 10.03 -12.14
CA LEU A 317 26.76 11.48 -12.09
C LEU A 317 27.69 11.98 -13.21
N GLY A 318 28.59 11.12 -13.70
CA GLY A 318 29.59 11.46 -14.71
C GLY A 318 29.04 11.50 -16.14
N LYS A 319 27.85 10.93 -16.38
CA LYS A 319 27.20 10.88 -17.70
C LYS A 319 26.24 12.05 -17.96
N THR A 320 26.12 12.97 -17.02
CA THR A 320 25.19 14.10 -17.11
C THR A 320 25.80 15.36 -16.56
N ASP A 321 25.55 16.49 -17.23
CA ASP A 321 25.88 17.82 -16.70
C ASP A 321 24.72 18.49 -15.96
N LYS A 322 23.55 17.85 -15.96
CA LYS A 322 22.36 18.34 -15.27
C LYS A 322 22.55 18.23 -13.75
N PRO A 323 21.90 19.11 -12.96
CA PRO A 323 21.70 18.83 -11.53
C PRO A 323 21.00 17.48 -11.36
N VAL A 324 21.39 16.73 -10.33
CA VAL A 324 20.83 15.41 -10.03
C VAL A 324 20.14 15.47 -8.67
N LEU A 325 18.87 15.11 -8.65
CA LEU A 325 18.09 14.90 -7.43
C LEU A 325 17.87 13.40 -7.25
N TRP A 326 18.52 12.81 -6.25
CA TRP A 326 18.23 11.44 -5.85
C TRP A 326 17.34 11.43 -4.62
N ALA A 327 16.08 11.06 -4.82
CA ALA A 327 15.11 10.84 -3.76
C ALA A 327 15.16 9.40 -3.26
N ILE A 328 15.21 9.24 -1.94
CA ILE A 328 15.19 7.97 -1.23
C ILE A 328 13.94 7.98 -0.36
N ASP A 329 12.99 7.09 -0.65
CA ASP A 329 11.80 6.89 0.17
C ASP A 329 11.94 5.66 1.07
N GLU A 330 11.25 5.70 2.21
CA GLU A 330 11.27 4.64 3.22
C GLU A 330 12.69 4.25 3.67
N ALA A 331 13.55 5.27 3.84
CA ALA A 331 14.93 5.09 4.31
C ALA A 331 15.02 4.37 5.66
N ASP A 332 13.92 4.37 6.43
CA ASP A 332 13.76 3.66 7.69
C ASP A 332 14.09 2.19 7.62
N ARG A 333 13.87 1.58 6.46
CA ARG A 333 14.12 0.15 6.27
C ARG A 333 15.58 -0.22 6.51
N LEU A 334 16.51 0.70 6.24
CA LEU A 334 17.93 0.45 6.50
C LEU A 334 18.28 0.48 7.98
N PHE A 335 17.55 1.17 8.86
CA PHE A 335 17.98 1.29 10.26
C PHE A 335 18.06 -0.05 11.01
N PHE A 336 17.40 -1.09 10.49
CA PHE A 336 17.46 -2.44 11.03
C PHE A 336 18.56 -3.31 10.40
N CYS A 337 19.25 -2.80 9.39
CA CYS A 337 20.36 -3.49 8.73
C CYS A 337 21.67 -3.21 9.47
N ASN A 338 22.49 -4.26 9.67
CA ASN A 338 23.78 -4.17 10.35
C ASN A 338 24.81 -3.27 9.63
N PHE A 339 24.62 -3.02 8.34
CA PHE A 339 25.51 -2.24 7.47
C PHE A 339 25.02 -0.79 7.19
N SER A 340 23.96 -0.36 7.87
CA SER A 340 23.31 0.93 7.59
C SER A 340 24.22 2.13 7.83
N SER A 341 25.13 2.03 8.81
CA SER A 341 26.07 3.08 9.15
C SER A 341 27.02 3.37 7.98
N GLU A 342 27.45 2.35 7.25
CA GLU A 342 28.34 2.45 6.10
C GLU A 342 27.66 3.12 4.90
N VAL A 343 26.36 2.83 4.67
CA VAL A 343 25.56 3.49 3.63
C VAL A 343 25.40 4.98 3.94
N PHE A 344 25.02 5.30 5.17
CA PHE A 344 24.82 6.69 5.59
C PHE A 344 26.13 7.48 5.64
N ALA A 345 27.24 6.86 6.04
CA ALA A 345 28.57 7.47 5.97
C ALA A 345 28.97 7.84 4.54
N LEU A 346 28.59 7.04 3.53
CA LEU A 346 28.82 7.38 2.13
C LEU A 346 27.99 8.62 1.71
N PHE A 347 26.72 8.72 2.10
CA PHE A 347 25.91 9.90 1.84
C PHE A 347 26.49 11.17 2.48
N ARG A 348 27.00 11.05 3.72
CA ARG A 348 27.72 12.12 4.41
C ARG A 348 29.01 12.51 3.67
N THR A 349 29.71 11.54 3.12
CA THR A 349 30.94 11.76 2.33
C THR A 349 30.64 12.62 1.11
N TRP A 350 29.61 12.30 0.32
CA TRP A 350 29.23 13.13 -0.83
C TRP A 350 28.84 14.56 -0.47
N HIS A 351 28.17 14.75 0.67
CA HIS A 351 27.89 16.09 1.19
C HIS A 351 29.16 16.89 1.49
N ASN A 352 30.16 16.27 2.10
CA ASN A 352 31.43 16.92 2.41
C ASN A 352 32.25 17.20 1.14
N GLU A 353 32.32 16.23 0.21
CA GLU A 353 33.02 16.38 -1.05
C GLU A 353 32.50 17.55 -1.88
N ARG A 354 31.19 17.83 -1.81
CA ARG A 354 30.61 18.99 -2.48
C ARG A 354 31.20 20.32 -2.02
N ALA A 355 31.54 20.46 -0.74
CA ALA A 355 32.17 21.67 -0.21
C ALA A 355 33.68 21.70 -0.47
N LEU A 356 34.35 20.55 -0.36
CA LEU A 356 35.82 20.46 -0.42
C LEU A 356 36.37 20.33 -1.85
N ASN A 357 35.59 19.77 -2.78
CA ASN A 357 36.00 19.51 -4.16
C ASN A 357 34.89 19.96 -5.14
N PRO A 358 34.75 21.27 -5.43
CA PRO A 358 33.65 21.77 -6.26
C PRO A 358 33.62 21.22 -7.70
N SER A 359 34.76 20.75 -8.23
CA SER A 359 34.86 20.09 -9.54
C SER A 359 34.39 18.63 -9.55
N ASN A 360 34.13 18.03 -8.39
CA ASN A 360 33.60 16.66 -8.28
C ASN A 360 32.13 16.63 -8.75
N PRO A 361 31.68 15.59 -9.48
CA PRO A 361 30.28 15.41 -9.88
C PRO A 361 29.25 15.51 -8.74
N CYS A 362 29.63 15.18 -7.50
CA CYS A 362 28.79 15.34 -6.30
C CYS A 362 28.36 16.79 -6.01
N SER A 363 29.06 17.80 -6.57
CA SER A 363 28.65 19.21 -6.47
C SER A 363 27.27 19.48 -7.05
N ARG A 364 26.81 18.62 -7.98
CA ARG A 364 25.50 18.68 -8.65
C ARG A 364 24.44 17.81 -8.00
N LEU A 365 24.80 17.04 -6.97
CA LEU A 365 23.91 16.10 -6.29
C LEU A 365 23.14 16.77 -5.15
N THR A 366 21.84 16.53 -5.14
CA THR A 366 20.95 16.69 -3.99
C THR A 366 20.37 15.34 -3.61
N LEU A 367 20.54 14.94 -2.34
CA LEU A 367 19.85 13.79 -1.76
C LEU A 367 18.59 14.26 -1.04
N ALA A 368 17.43 13.74 -1.42
CA ALA A 368 16.18 13.94 -0.67
C ALA A 368 15.80 12.65 0.04
N ILE A 369 15.94 12.60 1.37
CA ILE A 369 15.76 11.37 2.16
C ILE A 369 14.47 11.48 2.97
N ALA A 370 13.48 10.67 2.63
CA ALA A 370 12.23 10.56 3.38
C ALA A 370 12.29 9.41 4.38
N TYR A 371 11.98 9.72 5.64
CA TYR A 371 12.05 8.75 6.74
C TYR A 371 11.07 9.10 7.87
N ALA A 372 10.74 8.10 8.67
CA ALA A 372 9.95 8.18 9.86
C ALA A 372 10.84 8.34 11.09
N THR A 373 10.68 9.48 11.78
CA THR A 373 11.08 9.66 13.20
C THR A 373 12.56 9.42 13.56
N GLU A 374 12.85 9.12 14.82
CA GLU A 374 14.16 9.19 15.48
C GLU A 374 14.98 7.89 15.44
N THR A 375 14.60 6.91 14.64
CA THR A 375 15.35 5.64 14.47
C THR A 375 16.80 5.87 14.03
N TYR A 376 17.09 6.98 13.35
CA TYR A 376 18.47 7.41 13.07
C TYR A 376 19.31 7.71 14.33
N LEU A 377 18.71 7.95 15.50
CA LEU A 377 19.44 8.14 16.76
C LEU A 377 20.18 6.87 17.18
N PHE A 378 19.75 5.70 16.68
CA PHE A 378 20.40 4.41 16.91
C PHE A 378 21.55 4.13 15.93
N ILE A 379 21.85 5.06 15.01
CA ILE A 379 23.08 4.97 14.22
C ILE A 379 24.27 5.09 15.16
N LYS A 380 25.16 4.10 15.13
CA LYS A 380 26.30 3.97 16.05
C LYS A 380 27.19 5.22 16.08
N ASP A 381 27.42 5.82 14.92
CA ASP A 381 28.19 7.06 14.80
C ASP A 381 27.32 8.19 14.19
N GLN A 382 26.76 9.02 15.07
CA GLN A 382 25.93 10.16 14.67
C GLN A 382 26.73 11.26 13.94
N ASN A 383 28.04 11.35 14.12
CA ASN A 383 28.87 12.36 13.45
C ASN A 383 29.16 12.00 11.99
N GLN A 384 29.13 10.70 11.67
CA GLN A 384 29.26 10.16 10.32
C GLN A 384 27.93 10.11 9.57
N SER A 385 26.82 10.42 10.23
CA SER A 385 25.48 10.30 9.68
C SER A 385 25.02 11.55 8.91
N PRO A 386 24.30 11.42 7.79
CA PRO A 386 23.75 12.54 7.03
C PRO A 386 22.58 13.22 7.75
N PHE A 387 21.99 12.59 8.77
CA PHE A 387 20.80 13.09 9.47
C PHE A 387 21.07 14.32 10.36
N ASN A 388 22.34 14.67 10.56
CA ASN A 388 22.76 15.86 11.32
C ASN A 388 23.13 17.06 10.43
N VAL A 389 23.09 16.91 9.10
CA VAL A 389 23.42 17.98 8.15
C VAL A 389 22.29 18.23 7.15
N GLY A 390 22.41 19.33 6.40
CA GLY A 390 21.45 19.70 5.36
C GLY A 390 20.15 20.31 5.90
N THR A 391 19.16 20.40 5.01
CA THR A 391 17.87 21.05 5.28
C THR A 391 16.89 20.05 5.87
N LYS A 392 16.41 20.30 7.09
CA LYS A 392 15.47 19.44 7.81
C LYS A 392 14.05 19.96 7.68
N LEU A 393 13.18 19.10 7.15
CA LEU A 393 11.77 19.40 6.90
C LEU A 393 10.92 18.42 7.68
N PHE A 394 10.01 18.95 8.50
CA PHE A 394 9.16 18.15 9.37
C PHE A 394 7.73 18.16 8.84
N LEU A 395 7.24 16.99 8.48
CA LEU A 395 5.91 16.79 7.93
C LEU A 395 4.94 16.42 9.06
N GLU A 396 4.16 17.41 9.48
CA GLU A 396 3.19 17.28 10.56
C GLU A 396 1.81 16.82 10.08
N ASP A 397 0.97 16.48 11.06
CA ASP A 397 -0.45 16.21 10.86
C ASP A 397 -1.21 17.47 10.45
N PHE A 398 -2.39 17.29 9.87
CA PHE A 398 -3.21 18.44 9.51
C PHE A 398 -3.67 19.19 10.76
N SER A 399 -3.57 20.52 10.70
CA SER A 399 -4.27 21.41 11.62
C SER A 399 -5.78 21.34 11.41
N LEU A 400 -6.55 21.81 12.39
CA LEU A 400 -8.01 21.93 12.27
C LEU A 400 -8.43 22.72 11.01
N LYS A 401 -7.68 23.76 10.64
CA LYS A 401 -7.91 24.55 9.43
C LYS A 401 -7.72 23.72 8.16
N GLN A 402 -6.69 22.88 8.11
CA GLN A 402 -6.42 22.01 6.97
C GLN A 402 -7.46 20.88 6.86
N VAL A 403 -7.95 20.34 7.98
CA VAL A 403 -9.09 19.40 7.97
C VAL A 403 -10.36 20.08 7.45
N ALA A 404 -10.63 21.33 7.85
CA ALA A 404 -11.76 22.10 7.33
C ALA A 404 -11.63 22.37 5.81
N MET A 405 -10.43 22.72 5.33
CA MET A 405 -10.16 22.87 3.90
C MET A 405 -10.36 21.56 3.13
N LEU A 406 -9.94 20.43 3.69
CA LEU A 406 -10.16 19.13 3.07
C LEU A 406 -11.65 18.79 3.06
N ASN A 407 -12.37 19.00 4.16
CA ASN A 407 -13.83 18.85 4.23
C ASN A 407 -14.55 19.64 3.12
N GLN A 408 -14.11 20.86 2.81
CA GLN A 408 -14.65 21.64 1.67
C GLN A 408 -14.43 20.93 0.32
N ARG A 409 -13.24 20.36 0.09
CA ARG A 409 -12.92 19.61 -1.14
C ARG A 409 -13.73 18.32 -1.27
N TYR A 410 -14.18 17.75 -0.14
CA TYR A 410 -15.11 16.63 -0.07
C TYR A 410 -16.59 17.04 -0.13
N GLY A 411 -16.90 18.33 -0.30
CA GLY A 411 -18.28 18.79 -0.46
C GLY A 411 -19.03 18.96 0.85
N LEU A 412 -18.30 19.27 1.93
CA LEU A 412 -18.84 19.57 3.26
C LEU A 412 -19.69 18.43 3.85
N PRO A 413 -19.17 17.17 3.95
CA PRO A 413 -19.82 16.13 4.72
C PRO A 413 -19.97 16.52 6.20
N LEU A 414 -18.97 17.19 6.78
CA LEU A 414 -19.05 17.79 8.12
C LEU A 414 -19.67 19.18 7.99
N LYS A 415 -20.87 19.36 8.57
CA LYS A 415 -21.79 20.48 8.27
C LYS A 415 -21.43 21.79 8.97
N ASN A 416 -20.75 21.71 10.11
CA ASN A 416 -20.47 22.87 10.95
C ASN A 416 -19.15 22.72 11.71
N ASN A 417 -18.70 23.81 12.35
CA ASN A 417 -17.45 23.83 13.11
C ASN A 417 -17.44 22.87 14.31
N LYS A 418 -18.60 22.51 14.85
CA LYS A 418 -18.70 21.54 15.95
C LYS A 418 -18.36 20.14 15.44
N GLU A 419 -18.95 19.74 14.32
CA GLU A 419 -18.66 18.45 13.65
C GLU A 419 -17.20 18.35 13.21
N ILE A 420 -16.64 19.42 12.63
CA ILE A 420 -15.21 19.43 12.25
C ILE A 420 -14.32 19.24 13.48
N LYS A 421 -14.63 19.88 14.60
CA LYS A 421 -13.89 19.70 15.86
C LYS A 421 -14.04 18.28 16.42
N GLN A 422 -15.24 17.71 16.39
CA GLN A 422 -15.50 16.33 16.85
C GLN A 422 -14.72 15.31 15.99
N PHE A 423 -14.79 15.44 14.67
CA PHE A 423 -14.04 14.60 13.75
C PHE A 423 -12.52 14.77 13.95
N TYR A 424 -12.03 16.01 14.08
CA TYR A 424 -10.63 16.29 14.37
C TYR A 424 -10.16 15.66 15.68
N GLN A 425 -10.97 15.70 16.74
CA GLN A 425 -10.63 15.02 18.01
C GLN A 425 -10.55 13.50 17.85
N LEU A 426 -11.42 12.90 17.02
CA LEU A 426 -11.40 11.46 16.77
C LEU A 426 -10.10 11.02 16.10
N VAL A 427 -9.70 11.68 15.00
CA VAL A 427 -8.57 11.25 14.14
C VAL A 427 -7.27 12.04 14.32
N GLY A 428 -7.28 13.08 15.16
CA GLY A 428 -6.11 13.89 15.50
C GLY A 428 -5.51 14.69 14.34
N GLY A 429 -6.22 14.84 13.22
CA GLY A 429 -5.67 15.46 12.00
C GLY A 429 -4.72 14.57 11.21
N GLN A 430 -4.58 13.28 11.55
CA GLN A 430 -3.70 12.37 10.84
C GLN A 430 -4.15 12.22 9.37
N PRO A 431 -3.31 12.54 8.35
CA PRO A 431 -3.77 12.69 6.97
C PRO A 431 -4.47 11.46 6.37
N TYR A 432 -4.00 10.26 6.65
CA TYR A 432 -4.62 9.02 6.19
C TYR A 432 -6.00 8.78 6.83
N LEU A 433 -6.12 8.89 8.16
CA LEU A 433 -7.37 8.73 8.90
C LEU A 433 -8.39 9.80 8.50
N VAL A 434 -7.96 11.06 8.37
CA VAL A 434 -8.82 12.16 7.91
C VAL A 434 -9.39 11.82 6.53
N ARG A 435 -8.58 11.32 5.60
CA ARG A 435 -9.05 10.94 4.26
C ARG A 435 -9.98 9.73 4.29
N CYS A 436 -9.65 8.67 5.03
CA CYS A 436 -10.54 7.50 5.16
C CYS A 436 -11.90 7.91 5.73
N GLY A 437 -11.91 8.71 6.80
CA GLY A 437 -13.16 9.17 7.38
C GLY A 437 -13.98 10.06 6.44
N LEU A 438 -13.35 11.02 5.75
CA LEU A 438 -14.08 11.86 4.78
C LEU A 438 -14.55 11.07 3.55
N ASN A 439 -13.77 10.09 3.07
CA ASN A 439 -14.19 9.18 2.01
C ASN A 439 -15.47 8.45 2.40
N ASP A 440 -15.49 7.81 3.57
CA ASP A 440 -16.62 7.00 4.02
C ASP A 440 -17.85 7.84 4.35
N LEU A 441 -17.68 9.01 4.97
CA LEU A 441 -18.76 9.95 5.21
C LEU A 441 -19.48 10.34 3.92
N VAL A 442 -18.75 10.51 2.81
CA VAL A 442 -19.34 10.88 1.52
C VAL A 442 -19.87 9.65 0.76
N ASN A 443 -19.10 8.57 0.67
CA ASN A 443 -19.46 7.37 -0.09
C ASN A 443 -20.71 6.68 0.48
N TYR A 444 -20.84 6.65 1.81
CA TYR A 444 -21.97 6.03 2.49
C TYR A 444 -23.03 7.04 2.95
N ASN A 445 -22.83 8.33 2.68
CA ASN A 445 -23.74 9.42 3.08
C ASN A 445 -24.10 9.38 4.58
N LEU A 446 -23.09 9.18 5.44
CA LEU A 446 -23.27 8.99 6.88
C LEU A 446 -23.32 10.32 7.62
N ALA A 447 -24.16 10.38 8.67
CA ALA A 447 -24.06 11.43 9.67
C ALA A 447 -22.81 11.22 10.54
N LEU A 448 -22.21 12.29 11.05
CA LEU A 448 -20.98 12.19 11.85
C LEU A 448 -21.16 11.31 13.09
N ASP A 449 -22.27 11.45 13.81
CA ASP A 449 -22.50 10.67 15.03
C ASP A 449 -22.62 9.16 14.73
N GLU A 450 -23.26 8.80 13.61
CA GLU A 450 -23.33 7.41 13.14
C GLU A 450 -21.93 6.89 12.75
N PHE A 451 -21.15 7.69 12.04
CA PHE A 451 -19.79 7.38 11.66
C PHE A 451 -18.90 7.13 12.90
N ILE A 452 -18.95 8.04 13.88
CA ILE A 452 -18.19 7.90 15.14
C ILE A 452 -18.57 6.60 15.85
N GLY A 453 -19.88 6.30 15.96
CA GLY A 453 -20.37 5.08 16.61
C GLY A 453 -19.94 3.76 15.93
N LYS A 454 -19.51 3.82 14.67
CA LYS A 454 -18.99 2.65 13.92
C LYS A 454 -17.47 2.67 13.75
N SER A 455 -16.79 3.74 14.15
CA SER A 455 -15.39 3.99 13.79
C SER A 455 -14.39 3.01 14.40
N THR A 456 -14.68 2.43 15.57
CA THR A 456 -13.83 1.42 16.23
C THR A 456 -14.18 -0.02 15.87
N ARG A 457 -15.17 -0.25 14.99
CA ARG A 457 -15.52 -1.62 14.60
C ARG A 457 -14.40 -2.24 13.77
N ASP A 458 -14.16 -3.53 13.98
CA ASP A 458 -13.22 -4.32 13.21
C ASP A 458 -13.50 -4.26 11.69
N ASN A 459 -14.77 -4.28 11.28
CA ASN A 459 -15.14 -4.14 9.87
C ASN A 459 -15.45 -2.69 9.46
N GLY A 460 -15.15 -1.70 10.31
CA GLY A 460 -15.38 -0.29 10.06
C GLY A 460 -14.26 0.37 9.25
N THR A 461 -14.43 1.67 8.96
CA THR A 461 -13.54 2.52 8.16
C THR A 461 -12.06 2.37 8.45
N TYR A 462 -11.71 2.17 9.73
CA TYR A 462 -10.33 2.10 10.19
C TYR A 462 -9.88 0.70 10.61
N GLY A 463 -10.77 -0.30 10.53
CA GLY A 463 -10.57 -1.59 11.18
C GLY A 463 -9.34 -2.37 10.72
N GLU A 464 -9.05 -2.39 9.41
CA GLU A 464 -7.81 -3.02 8.90
C GLU A 464 -6.55 -2.35 9.47
N HIS A 465 -6.53 -1.02 9.46
CA HIS A 465 -5.42 -0.22 9.97
C HIS A 465 -5.22 -0.43 11.48
N LEU A 466 -6.31 -0.41 12.24
CA LEU A 466 -6.29 -0.58 13.69
C LEU A 466 -5.85 -2.00 14.09
N ARG A 467 -6.37 -3.04 13.42
CA ARG A 467 -5.91 -4.43 13.63
C ARG A 467 -4.43 -4.60 13.33
N ARG A 468 -3.94 -3.97 12.26
CA ARG A 468 -2.52 -4.02 11.93
C ARG A 468 -1.67 -3.39 13.03
N ILE A 469 -2.14 -2.30 13.65
CA ILE A 469 -1.46 -1.69 14.80
C ILE A 469 -1.48 -2.65 15.99
N VAL A 470 -2.64 -3.25 16.32
CA VAL A 470 -2.73 -4.23 17.41
C VAL A 470 -1.75 -5.38 17.19
N ARG A 471 -1.76 -6.02 16.03
CA ARG A 471 -0.82 -7.11 15.71
C ARG A 471 0.64 -6.66 15.87
N LEU A 472 1.00 -5.49 15.33
CA LEU A 472 2.37 -4.96 15.43
C LEU A 472 2.82 -4.75 16.87
N ILE A 473 1.92 -4.35 17.76
CA ILE A 473 2.23 -4.12 19.18
C ILE A 473 2.23 -5.44 19.94
N SER A 474 1.25 -6.32 19.70
CA SER A 474 1.09 -7.59 20.41
C SER A 474 2.19 -8.60 20.08
N ASP A 475 2.71 -8.58 18.85
CA ASP A 475 3.79 -9.47 18.41
C ASP A 475 5.17 -9.05 18.97
N ASP A 476 5.26 -7.91 19.67
CA ASP A 476 6.52 -7.38 20.19
C ASP A 476 6.54 -7.32 21.73
N GLU A 477 7.47 -8.09 22.32
CA GLU A 477 7.60 -8.27 23.76
C GLU A 477 7.87 -6.98 24.54
N GLN A 478 8.43 -5.94 23.89
CA GLN A 478 8.72 -4.65 24.53
C GLN A 478 7.62 -3.62 24.28
N LEU A 479 7.05 -3.59 23.06
CA LEU A 479 6.05 -2.59 22.71
C LEU A 479 4.71 -2.81 23.40
N LEU A 480 4.30 -4.07 23.62
CA LEU A 480 3.03 -4.37 24.30
C LEU A 480 2.97 -3.78 25.72
N PRO A 481 3.90 -4.08 26.64
CA PRO A 481 3.86 -3.51 27.99
C PRO A 481 4.06 -1.98 27.96
N ALA A 482 4.88 -1.46 27.05
CA ALA A 482 5.06 -0.02 26.88
C ALA A 482 3.75 0.68 26.47
N MET A 483 3.01 0.11 25.51
CA MET A 483 1.72 0.64 25.08
C MET A 483 0.66 0.55 26.19
N GLN A 484 0.59 -0.56 26.91
CA GLN A 484 -0.32 -0.71 28.05
C GLN A 484 -0.08 0.35 29.13
N ASN A 485 1.18 0.69 29.43
CA ASN A 485 1.50 1.78 30.38
C ASN A 485 0.96 3.12 29.89
N VAL A 486 1.21 3.46 28.62
CA VAL A 486 0.70 4.70 28.03
C VAL A 486 -0.84 4.75 28.04
N LEU A 487 -1.50 3.62 27.77
CA LEU A 487 -2.97 3.53 27.87
C LEU A 487 -3.47 3.69 29.31
N ARG A 488 -2.72 3.27 30.33
CA ARG A 488 -3.02 3.55 31.75
C ARG A 488 -2.73 5.00 32.15
N GLY A 489 -2.28 5.85 31.24
CA GLY A 489 -1.90 7.25 31.50
C GLY A 489 -0.51 7.39 32.14
N GLN A 490 0.32 6.35 32.08
CA GLN A 490 1.69 6.37 32.57
C GLN A 490 2.67 6.75 31.44
N SER A 491 3.89 7.12 31.82
CA SER A 491 4.99 7.35 30.89
C SER A 491 5.38 6.08 30.13
N CYS A 492 5.95 6.24 28.94
CA CYS A 492 6.57 5.13 28.22
C CYS A 492 7.83 4.66 29.01
N PRO A 493 8.04 3.34 29.19
CA PRO A 493 9.07 2.82 30.09
C PRO A 493 10.49 3.21 29.65
N ASP A 494 10.75 3.24 28.35
CA ASP A 494 12.06 3.46 27.78
C ASP A 494 12.01 4.31 26.49
N TYR A 495 13.17 4.80 26.06
CA TYR A 495 13.27 5.64 24.87
C TYR A 495 13.10 4.85 23.55
N ASP A 496 13.48 3.57 23.51
CA ASP A 496 13.36 2.74 22.31
C ASP A 496 11.89 2.54 21.94
N SER A 497 11.10 2.05 22.88
CA SER A 497 9.65 1.89 22.74
C SER A 497 8.97 3.22 22.40
N PHE A 498 9.35 4.31 23.07
CA PHE A 498 8.80 5.64 22.81
C PHE A 498 9.03 6.07 21.36
N TYR A 499 10.27 5.98 20.88
CA TYR A 499 10.60 6.38 19.52
C TYR A 499 9.93 5.46 18.51
N ARG A 500 9.96 4.13 18.68
CA ARG A 500 9.33 3.17 17.78
C ARG A 500 7.82 3.37 17.63
N LEU A 501 7.11 3.59 18.73
CA LEU A 501 5.66 3.86 18.71
C LEU A 501 5.34 5.24 18.10
N ARG A 502 6.21 6.24 18.30
CA ARG A 502 6.14 7.52 17.58
C ARG A 502 6.42 7.35 16.08
N SER A 503 7.37 6.49 15.69
CA SER A 503 7.70 6.11 14.30
C SER A 503 6.53 5.53 13.55
N ALA A 504 5.89 4.56 14.19
CA ALA A 504 4.67 3.93 13.72
C ALA A 504 3.51 4.93 13.61
N GLY A 505 3.66 6.12 14.20
CA GLY A 505 2.67 7.18 14.16
C GLY A 505 1.49 6.88 15.06
N ILE A 506 1.72 6.17 16.17
CA ILE A 506 0.73 5.80 17.20
C ILE A 506 0.74 6.83 18.33
N LEU A 507 1.94 7.29 18.72
CA LEU A 507 2.13 8.26 19.80
C LEU A 507 2.53 9.65 19.29
N ARG A 508 2.32 10.65 20.15
CA ARG A 508 2.92 11.99 20.08
C ARG A 508 3.49 12.36 21.44
N GLY A 509 4.40 13.33 21.46
CA GLY A 509 5.06 13.80 22.67
C GLY A 509 6.50 14.21 22.42
N ASP A 510 7.05 14.96 23.36
CA ASP A 510 8.43 15.46 23.28
C ASP A 510 9.43 14.50 23.96
N SER A 511 8.96 13.68 24.90
CA SER A 511 9.77 12.69 25.61
C SER A 511 8.93 11.49 26.04
N LYS A 512 9.60 10.41 26.48
CA LYS A 512 8.96 9.22 27.05
C LYS A 512 8.03 9.53 28.23
N ASP A 513 8.31 10.62 28.97
CA ASP A 513 7.56 11.05 30.15
C ASP A 513 6.37 11.97 29.81
N LYS A 514 6.44 12.66 28.65
CA LYS A 514 5.39 13.56 28.15
C LYS A 514 4.82 13.02 26.85
N VAL A 515 4.16 11.86 26.96
CA VAL A 515 3.64 11.10 25.82
C VAL A 515 2.12 10.99 25.87
N SER A 516 1.49 10.99 24.71
CA SER A 516 0.06 10.73 24.55
C SER A 516 -0.21 9.94 23.28
N LEU A 517 -1.38 9.31 23.21
CA LEU A 517 -1.87 8.75 21.94
C LEU A 517 -2.03 9.88 20.92
N ARG A 518 -1.78 9.56 19.66
CA ARG A 518 -1.88 10.53 18.56
C ARG A 518 -3.30 11.02 18.32
N CYS A 519 -4.30 10.17 18.58
CA CYS A 519 -5.72 10.46 18.37
C CYS A 519 -6.63 9.55 19.21
N LYS A 520 -7.89 9.97 19.42
CA LYS A 520 -8.84 9.24 20.27
C LYS A 520 -9.23 7.87 19.72
N ILE A 521 -9.26 7.70 18.39
CA ILE A 521 -9.61 6.40 17.82
C ILE A 521 -8.59 5.32 18.19
N TYR A 522 -7.29 5.67 18.25
CA TYR A 522 -6.28 4.75 18.75
C TYR A 522 -6.46 4.47 20.23
N GLU A 523 -6.77 5.49 21.03
CA GLU A 523 -7.03 5.29 22.45
C GLU A 523 -8.20 4.32 22.68
N HIS A 524 -9.35 4.52 22.03
CA HIS A 524 -10.52 3.67 22.23
C HIS A 524 -10.24 2.23 21.79
N TYR A 525 -9.73 2.04 20.57
CA TYR A 525 -9.52 0.71 20.01
C TYR A 525 -8.41 -0.05 20.75
N LEU A 526 -7.27 0.58 21.02
CA LEU A 526 -6.16 -0.10 21.68
C LEU A 526 -6.47 -0.45 23.15
N ARG A 527 -7.32 0.33 23.85
CA ARG A 527 -7.81 -0.04 25.18
C ARG A 527 -8.66 -1.30 25.17
N GLU A 528 -9.43 -1.52 24.11
CA GLU A 528 -10.32 -2.68 23.98
C GLU A 528 -9.56 -3.96 23.62
N HIS A 529 -8.45 -3.83 22.88
CA HIS A 529 -7.77 -4.98 22.27
C HIS A 529 -6.40 -5.33 22.86
N LEU A 530 -5.80 -4.48 23.72
CA LEU A 530 -4.48 -4.72 24.33
C LEU A 530 -4.53 -5.01 25.84
N PHE A 531 -5.72 -5.10 26.42
CA PHE A 531 -5.99 -5.54 27.79
C PHE A 531 -6.87 -6.77 27.74
#